data_AF-A0A7X1PBR3-F1
#
_entry.id   AF-A0A7X1PBR3-F1
#
_cell.length_a   1.000
_cell.length_b   1.000
_cell.length_c   1.000
_cell.angle_alpha   90.00
_cell.angle_beta   90.00
_cell.angle_gamma   90.00
#
_symmetry.space_group_name_H-M   'P 1'
#
loop_
_entity.id
_entity.type
_entity.pdbx_description
1 polymer ?
#
loop_
_entity_poly.entity_id
_entity_poly.type
_entity_poly.pdbx_seq_one_letter_code
_entity_poly.pdbx_strand_id
1 'polypeptide(L)'
;MNTFESRRNVSQGRRLQGLLALMIVWDVIALLAELSFGGPLLKITGDEIGGILAARGSFSGAALITASIYVYALVRGPLKHRNVVWVGVVQHGAAALFAVYHVATNHVELEGTILPLIVALIFLVLLLINMPRSQPAV
;
A
#
# COMPACT_ATOMS: atom_id res chain seq x y z
N MET A 1 20.86 27.63 -7.21
CA MET A 1 19.94 26.76 -6.46
C MET A 1 19.74 27.37 -5.08
N ASN A 2 18.53 27.86 -4.77
CA ASN A 2 18.29 28.60 -3.54
C ASN A 2 18.27 27.63 -2.34
N THR A 3 18.85 28.04 -1.20
CA THR A 3 18.95 27.21 0.01
C THR A 3 17.59 26.70 0.52
N PHE A 4 16.51 27.42 0.23
CA PHE A 4 15.11 27.02 0.51
C PHE A 4 14.64 25.80 -0.31
N GLU A 5 15.00 25.72 -1.60
CA GLU A 5 14.62 24.58 -2.46
C GLU A 5 15.34 23.31 -2.03
N SER A 6 16.63 23.42 -1.66
CA SER A 6 17.41 22.30 -1.15
C SER A 6 16.80 21.71 0.13
N ARG A 7 16.36 22.55 1.08
CA ARG A 7 15.71 22.08 2.32
C ARG A 7 14.37 21.42 2.07
N ARG A 8 13.57 21.95 1.14
CA ARG A 8 12.26 21.38 0.77
C ARG A 8 12.40 19.99 0.14
N ASN A 9 13.36 19.82 -0.77
CA ASN A 9 13.62 18.53 -1.42
C ASN A 9 14.12 17.47 -0.43
N VAL A 10 14.98 17.83 0.53
CA VAL A 10 15.46 16.90 1.56
C VAL A 10 14.30 16.43 2.46
N SER A 11 13.43 17.36 2.90
CA SER A 11 12.26 17.03 3.73
C SER A 11 11.27 16.12 2.98
N GLN A 12 10.96 16.44 1.72
CA GLN A 12 10.08 15.62 0.90
C GLN A 12 10.67 14.23 0.61
N GLY A 13 11.98 14.16 0.33
CA GLY A 13 12.70 12.90 0.16
C GLY A 13 12.56 12.00 1.39
N ARG A 14 12.78 12.53 2.59
CA ARG A 14 12.63 11.79 3.85
C ARG A 14 11.20 11.31 4.10
N ARG A 15 10.20 12.16 3.82
CA ARG A 15 8.77 11.78 3.95
C ARG A 15 8.41 10.62 3.03
N LEU A 16 8.86 10.68 1.77
CA LEU A 16 8.63 9.61 0.81
C LEU A 16 9.38 8.32 1.19
N GLN A 17 10.60 8.42 1.73
CA GLN A 17 11.32 7.26 2.25
C GLN A 17 10.55 6.57 3.37
N GLY A 18 10.04 7.35 4.34
CA GLY A 18 9.23 6.81 5.44
C GLY A 18 7.94 6.17 4.93
N LEU A 19 7.26 6.81 3.98
CA LEU A 19 6.03 6.28 3.39
C LEU A 19 6.27 4.97 2.64
N LEU A 20 7.31 4.91 1.81
CA LEU A 20 7.70 3.67 1.11
C LEU A 20 8.06 2.57 2.11
N ALA A 21 8.80 2.89 3.18
CA ALA A 21 9.13 1.91 4.21
C ALA A 21 7.87 1.33 4.88
N LEU A 22 6.89 2.17 5.22
CA LEU A 22 5.62 1.72 5.79
C LEU A 22 4.84 0.83 4.81
N MET A 23 4.80 1.19 3.53
CA MET A 23 4.15 0.37 2.51
C MET A 23 4.85 -0.98 2.32
N ILE A 24 6.18 -1.01 2.34
CA ILE A 24 6.96 -2.26 2.30
C ILE A 24 6.61 -3.14 3.49
N VAL A 25 6.58 -2.59 4.70
CA VAL A 25 6.20 -3.35 5.91
C VAL A 25 4.79 -3.91 5.77
N TRP A 26 3.86 -3.11 5.26
CA TRP A 26 2.48 -3.56 5.03
C TRP A 26 2.39 -4.70 4.00
N ASP A 27 3.17 -4.63 2.92
CA ASP A 27 3.24 -5.71 1.94
C ASP A 27 3.93 -6.96 2.50
N VAL A 28 4.93 -6.82 3.37
CA VAL A 28 5.52 -7.96 4.08
C VAL A 28 4.51 -8.63 5.01
N ILE A 29 3.69 -7.86 5.73
CA ILE A 29 2.60 -8.41 6.56
C ILE A 29 1.60 -9.18 5.68
N ALA A 30 1.23 -8.64 4.52
CA ALA A 30 0.37 -9.33 3.56
C ALA A 30 1.00 -10.64 3.07
N LEU A 31 2.28 -10.62 2.70
CA LEU A 31 3.02 -11.82 2.30
C LEU A 31 3.05 -12.87 3.43
N LEU A 32 3.25 -12.45 4.68
CA LEU A 32 3.21 -13.37 5.82
C LEU A 32 1.81 -13.97 6.01
N ALA A 33 0.74 -13.19 5.78
CA ALA A 33 -0.63 -13.71 5.81
C ALA A 33 -0.89 -14.72 4.69
N GLU A 34 -0.42 -14.43 3.47
CA GLU A 34 -0.49 -15.34 2.32
C GLU A 34 0.25 -16.66 2.61
N LEU A 35 1.44 -16.60 3.22
CA LEU A 35 2.25 -17.78 3.58
C LEU A 35 1.71 -18.56 4.78
N SER A 36 0.91 -17.93 5.64
CA SER A 36 0.32 -18.55 6.85
C SER A 36 -1.16 -18.91 6.69
N PHE A 37 -1.58 -19.21 5.45
CA PHE A 37 -2.96 -19.58 5.13
C PHE A 37 -3.49 -20.70 6.06
N GLY A 38 -4.75 -20.57 6.47
CA GLY A 38 -5.39 -21.45 7.47
C GLY A 38 -5.21 -20.99 8.92
N GLY A 39 -4.44 -19.92 9.14
CA GLY A 39 -4.27 -19.27 10.45
C GLY A 39 -5.24 -18.10 10.71
N PRO A 40 -5.05 -17.37 11.82
CA PRO A 40 -5.91 -16.24 12.20
C PRO A 40 -5.76 -14.99 11.31
N LEU A 41 -4.67 -14.90 10.54
CA LEU A 41 -4.43 -13.79 9.61
C LEU A 41 -5.20 -13.94 8.31
N LEU A 42 -5.26 -15.16 7.78
CA LEU A 42 -5.94 -15.48 6.53
C LEU A 42 -6.45 -16.92 6.60
N LYS A 43 -7.77 -17.07 6.52
CA LYS A 43 -8.46 -18.35 6.56
C LYS A 43 -9.39 -18.45 5.36
N ILE A 44 -9.39 -19.58 4.68
CA ILE A 44 -10.30 -19.84 3.56
C ILE A 44 -11.18 -21.02 3.98
N THR A 45 -12.49 -20.81 4.05
CA THR A 45 -13.47 -21.82 4.46
C THR A 45 -14.56 -21.92 3.39
N GLY A 46 -14.42 -22.89 2.49
CA GLY A 46 -15.33 -23.00 1.34
C GLY A 46 -15.24 -21.75 0.45
N ASP A 47 -16.37 -21.07 0.28
CA ASP A 47 -16.48 -19.86 -0.56
C ASP A 47 -16.23 -18.56 0.21
N GLU A 48 -16.01 -18.63 1.53
CA GLU A 48 -15.76 -17.46 2.38
C GLU A 48 -14.28 -17.35 2.77
N ILE A 49 -13.78 -16.11 2.72
CA ILE A 49 -12.42 -15.76 3.17
C ILE A 49 -12.51 -14.92 4.44
N GLY A 50 -11.89 -15.41 5.50
CA GLY A 50 -11.90 -14.83 6.84
C GLY A 50 -10.51 -14.59 7.42
N GLY A 51 -10.47 -14.15 8.67
CA GLY A 51 -9.24 -13.75 9.37
C GLY A 51 -8.91 -12.26 9.20
N ILE A 52 -8.04 -11.74 10.07
CA ILE A 52 -7.82 -10.30 10.28
C ILE A 52 -7.39 -9.56 8.99
N LEU A 53 -6.73 -10.26 8.07
CA LEU A 53 -6.19 -9.72 6.83
C LEU A 53 -6.86 -10.32 5.59
N ALA A 54 -8.07 -10.87 5.72
CA ALA A 54 -8.81 -11.55 4.64
C ALA A 54 -8.85 -10.72 3.34
N ALA A 55 -9.30 -9.47 3.42
CA ALA A 55 -9.39 -8.61 2.24
C ALA A 55 -8.00 -8.29 1.65
N ARG A 56 -6.98 -8.12 2.49
CA ARG A 56 -5.61 -7.81 2.04
C ARG A 56 -4.96 -9.02 1.35
N GLY A 57 -5.07 -10.20 1.94
CA GLY A 57 -4.50 -11.45 1.42
C GLY A 57 -5.19 -11.91 0.14
N SER A 58 -6.50 -11.69 0.02
CA SER A 58 -7.28 -12.10 -1.17
C SER A 58 -7.06 -11.20 -2.38
N PHE A 59 -6.84 -9.90 -2.17
CA PHE A 59 -6.57 -8.94 -3.25
C PHE A 59 -5.18 -9.13 -3.88
N SER A 60 -4.26 -9.69 -3.10
CA SER A 60 -2.82 -9.65 -3.32
C SER A 60 -2.34 -10.93 -3.96
N GLY A 61 -2.62 -11.14 -5.25
CA GLY A 61 -2.13 -12.35 -5.93
C GLY A 61 -0.61 -12.58 -5.82
N ALA A 62 0.17 -11.55 -5.49
CA ALA A 62 1.56 -11.65 -5.02
C ALA A 62 2.02 -10.34 -4.33
N ALA A 63 1.91 -10.23 -2.99
CA ALA A 63 2.40 -9.07 -2.24
C ALA A 63 3.91 -8.78 -2.47
N LEU A 64 4.66 -9.82 -2.82
CA LEU A 64 6.09 -9.74 -3.12
C LEU A 64 6.41 -8.78 -4.27
N ILE A 65 5.55 -8.69 -5.29
CA ILE A 65 5.80 -7.84 -6.46
C ILE A 65 5.75 -6.37 -6.06
N THR A 66 4.69 -5.95 -5.36
CA THR A 66 4.54 -4.55 -4.92
C THR A 66 5.62 -4.17 -3.91
N ALA A 67 5.94 -5.06 -2.97
CA ALA A 67 7.06 -4.87 -2.03
C ALA A 67 8.38 -4.62 -2.78
N SER A 68 8.66 -5.41 -3.82
CA SER A 68 9.88 -5.29 -4.64
C SER A 68 9.96 -3.95 -5.36
N ILE A 69 8.84 -3.45 -5.90
CA ILE A 69 8.76 -2.13 -6.56
C ILE A 69 9.08 -1.01 -5.55
N TYR A 70 8.50 -1.08 -4.34
CA TYR A 70 8.75 -0.07 -3.31
C TYR A 70 10.19 -0.11 -2.79
N VAL A 71 10.75 -1.29 -2.57
CA VAL A 71 12.17 -1.47 -2.20
C VAL A 71 13.09 -0.86 -3.27
N TYR A 72 12.83 -1.16 -4.55
CA TYR A 72 13.59 -0.59 -5.65
C TYR A 72 13.58 0.95 -5.62
N ALA A 73 12.39 1.54 -5.47
CA ALA A 73 12.23 2.99 -5.39
C ALA A 73 12.95 3.61 -4.19
N LEU A 74 12.89 2.93 -3.03
CA LEU A 74 13.54 3.36 -1.81
C LEU A 74 15.07 3.38 -1.95
N VAL A 75 15.66 2.31 -2.50
CA VAL A 75 17.11 2.15 -2.67
C VAL A 75 17.67 3.10 -3.74
N ARG A 76 16.96 3.26 -4.86
CA ARG A 76 17.40 4.12 -5.97
C ARG A 76 17.16 5.61 -5.74
N GLY A 77 16.33 5.95 -4.76
CA GLY A 77 15.98 7.32 -4.39
C GLY A 77 14.53 7.69 -4.76
N PRO A 78 13.64 7.93 -3.78
CA PRO A 78 12.21 8.12 -4.03
C PRO A 78 11.89 9.29 -4.97
N LEU A 79 12.67 10.38 -4.90
CA LEU A 79 12.45 11.56 -5.75
C LEU A 79 12.77 11.29 -7.23
N LYS A 80 13.71 10.37 -7.51
CA LYS A 80 14.02 9.94 -8.89
C LYS A 80 12.92 9.04 -9.45
N HIS A 81 12.23 8.30 -8.59
CA HIS A 81 11.18 7.36 -8.94
C HIS A 81 9.80 7.82 -8.46
N ARG A 82 9.49 9.11 -8.63
CA ARG A 82 8.20 9.72 -8.21
C ARG A 82 6.96 8.99 -8.74
N ASN A 83 7.05 8.35 -9.90
CA ASN A 83 5.95 7.60 -10.51
C ASN A 83 5.53 6.37 -9.67
N VAL A 84 6.39 5.88 -8.77
CA VAL A 84 6.05 4.78 -7.85
C VAL A 84 4.98 5.19 -6.85
N VAL A 85 4.83 6.49 -6.56
CA VAL A 85 3.70 7.01 -5.76
C VAL A 85 2.37 6.69 -6.43
N TRP A 86 2.28 6.75 -7.77
CA TRP A 86 1.07 6.37 -8.50
C TRP A 86 0.77 4.88 -8.41
N VAL A 87 1.79 4.03 -8.39
CA VAL A 87 1.61 2.59 -8.14
C VAL A 87 0.94 2.37 -6.79
N GLY A 88 1.39 3.08 -5.75
CA GLY A 88 0.76 3.06 -4.43
C GLY A 88 -0.69 3.54 -4.43
N VAL A 89 -0.98 4.65 -5.13
CA VAL A 89 -2.35 5.19 -5.22
C VAL A 89 -3.28 4.18 -5.87
N VAL A 90 -2.86 3.57 -6.98
CA VAL A 90 -3.65 2.55 -7.68
C VAL A 90 -3.83 1.31 -6.81
N GLN A 91 -2.75 0.81 -6.20
CA GLN A 91 -2.80 -0.36 -5.32
C GLN A 91 -3.78 -0.17 -4.16
N HIS A 92 -3.66 0.93 -3.41
CA HIS A 92 -4.51 1.15 -2.24
C HIS A 92 -5.93 1.55 -2.61
N GLY A 93 -6.13 2.27 -3.73
CA GLY A 93 -7.47 2.54 -4.26
C GLY A 93 -8.19 1.26 -4.68
N ALA A 94 -7.52 0.39 -5.43
CA ALA A 94 -8.06 -0.90 -5.83
C ALA A 94 -8.29 -1.83 -4.63
N ALA A 95 -7.39 -1.84 -3.63
CA ALA A 95 -7.58 -2.61 -2.41
C ALA A 95 -8.81 -2.15 -1.60
N ALA A 96 -9.06 -0.84 -1.52
CA ALA A 96 -10.25 -0.30 -0.85
C ALA A 96 -11.54 -0.68 -1.60
N LEU A 97 -11.54 -0.60 -2.94
CA LEU A 97 -12.68 -1.03 -3.76
C LEU A 97 -12.94 -2.54 -3.63
N PHE A 98 -11.88 -3.34 -3.66
CA PHE A 98 -11.94 -4.80 -3.47
C PHE A 98 -12.57 -5.14 -2.11
N ALA A 99 -12.08 -4.51 -1.04
CA ALA A 99 -12.61 -4.66 0.32
C ALA A 99 -14.12 -4.40 0.38
N VAL A 100 -14.57 -3.25 -0.13
CA VAL A 100 -16.00 -2.88 -0.12
C VAL A 100 -16.84 -3.84 -0.96
N TYR A 101 -16.38 -4.19 -2.16
CA TYR A 101 -17.11 -5.06 -3.06
C TYR A 101 -17.26 -6.49 -2.51
N HIS A 102 -16.19 -7.08 -1.98
CA HIS A 102 -16.22 -8.47 -1.51
C HIS A 102 -16.94 -8.64 -0.17
N VAL A 103 -16.96 -7.61 0.68
CA VAL A 103 -17.88 -7.59 1.83
C VAL A 103 -19.32 -7.46 1.38
N ALA A 104 -19.63 -6.56 0.43
CA ALA A 104 -21.00 -6.38 -0.07
C ALA A 104 -21.56 -7.62 -0.77
N THR A 105 -20.69 -8.50 -1.28
CA THR A 105 -21.05 -9.76 -1.94
C THR A 105 -20.88 -10.99 -1.04
N ASN A 106 -20.57 -10.81 0.25
CA ASN A 106 -20.37 -11.87 1.25
C ASN A 106 -19.27 -12.89 0.90
N HIS A 107 -18.28 -12.51 0.08
CA HIS A 107 -17.11 -13.37 -0.22
C HIS A 107 -16.00 -13.24 0.85
N VAL A 108 -15.97 -12.11 1.55
CA VAL A 108 -14.97 -11.81 2.59
C VAL A 108 -15.68 -11.38 3.86
N GLU A 109 -15.27 -11.93 5.01
CA GLU A 109 -15.81 -11.55 6.31
C GLU A 109 -15.60 -10.05 6.58
N LEU A 110 -16.60 -9.40 7.18
CA LEU A 110 -16.54 -7.98 7.51
C LEU A 110 -15.35 -7.66 8.43
N GLU A 111 -15.13 -8.50 9.45
CA GLU A 111 -14.04 -8.34 10.41
C GLU A 111 -12.67 -8.36 9.72
N GLY A 112 -12.49 -9.26 8.73
CA GLY A 112 -11.29 -9.37 7.92
C GLY A 112 -11.09 -8.26 6.89
N THR A 113 -12.00 -7.29 6.86
CA THR A 113 -11.98 -6.16 5.92
C THR A 113 -11.71 -4.83 6.60
N ILE A 114 -12.15 -4.64 7.85
CA ILE A 114 -12.06 -3.36 8.57
C ILE A 114 -10.61 -2.85 8.62
N LEU A 115 -9.68 -3.67 9.13
CA LEU A 115 -8.27 -3.25 9.24
C LEU A 115 -7.63 -3.00 7.86
N PRO A 116 -7.70 -3.93 6.88
CA PRO A 116 -7.19 -3.67 5.54
C PRO A 116 -7.75 -2.41 4.87
N LEU A 117 -9.06 -2.14 5.02
CA LEU A 117 -9.70 -0.97 4.44
C LEU A 117 -9.17 0.32 5.07
N ILE A 118 -9.09 0.38 6.40
CA ILE A 118 -8.56 1.56 7.11
C ILE A 118 -7.11 1.83 6.68
N VAL A 119 -6.27 0.80 6.63
CA VAL A 119 -4.86 0.95 6.22
C VAL A 119 -4.75 1.42 4.78
N ALA A 120 -5.56 0.88 3.86
CA ALA A 120 -5.60 1.31 2.47
C ALA A 120 -5.99 2.79 2.35
N LEU A 121 -7.03 3.24 3.07
CA LEU A 121 -7.46 4.65 3.05
C LEU A 121 -6.40 5.59 3.64
N ILE A 122 -5.74 5.20 4.73
CA ILE A 122 -4.65 5.98 5.33
C ILE A 122 -3.51 6.15 4.33
N PHE A 123 -3.05 5.04 3.71
CA PHE A 123 -1.98 5.14 2.72
C PHE A 123 -2.38 5.96 1.50
N LEU A 124 -3.62 5.81 1.02
CA LEU A 124 -4.13 6.61 -0.09
C LEU A 124 -4.06 8.11 0.23
N VAL A 125 -4.53 8.53 1.40
CA VAL A 125 -4.46 9.93 1.85
C VAL A 125 -3.00 10.40 1.97
N LEU A 126 -2.13 9.60 2.59
CA LEU A 126 -0.71 9.95 2.75
C LEU A 126 0.01 10.09 1.42
N LEU A 127 -0.28 9.22 0.45
CA LEU A 127 0.30 9.26 -0.90
C LEU A 127 -0.16 10.51 -1.66
N LEU A 128 -1.45 10.84 -1.61
CA LEU A 128 -2.00 12.02 -2.28
C LEU A 128 -1.43 13.32 -1.71
N ILE A 129 -1.27 13.41 -0.38
CA ILE A 129 -0.69 14.60 0.28
C ILE A 129 0.82 14.75 -0.01
N ASN A 130 1.56 13.64 -0.13
CA ASN A 130 3.01 13.66 -0.37
C ASN A 130 3.39 13.56 -1.85
N MET A 131 2.41 13.55 -2.76
CA MET A 131 2.64 13.40 -4.20
C MET A 131 3.56 14.51 -4.74
N PRO A 132 4.68 14.17 -5.40
CA PRO A 132 5.53 15.16 -6.04
C PRO A 132 4.78 15.85 -7.19
N ARG A 133 4.42 17.12 -7.00
CA ARG A 133 3.84 17.93 -8.08
C ARG A 133 4.93 18.26 -9.08
N SER A 134 4.73 17.93 -10.35
CA SER A 134 5.59 18.42 -11.43
C SER A 134 5.54 19.95 -11.42
N GLN A 135 6.69 20.61 -11.21
CA GLN A 135 6.80 22.01 -11.59
C GLN A 135 6.70 22.07 -13.12
N PRO A 136 5.85 22.96 -13.70
CA PRO A 136 5.88 23.17 -15.13
C PRO A 136 7.30 23.58 -15.53
N ALA A 137 7.83 22.95 -16.57
CA ALA A 137 9.07 23.40 -17.20
C ALA A 137 8.82 24.82 -17.70
N VAL A 138 9.48 25.79 -17.06
CA VAL A 138 9.59 27.16 -17.57
C VAL A 138 10.71 27.18 -18.61
#